data_AF-A0A2V8KAQ8-F1
#
_entry.id   AF-A0A2V8KAQ8-F1
#
_cell.length_a   1.000
_cell.length_b   1.000
_cell.length_c   1.000
_cell.angle_alpha   90.00
_cell.angle_beta   90.00
_cell.angle_gamma   90.00
#
_symmetry.space_group_name_H-M   'P 1'
#
loop_
_entity.id
_entity.type
_entity.pdbx_description
1 polymer ?
#
loop_
_entity_poly.entity_id
_entity_poly.type
_entity_poly.pdbx_seq_one_letter_code
_entity_poly.pdbx_strand_id
1 'polypeptide(L)'
;MKRTLIQFDEDTYQKLRNRAFEQEKSISSVVRELVAKGLAPGKRKKFTRVEQFLSVGAGRSKQGRLSPVSERHDEALAEILYADAHKK
;
A
#
# COMPACT_ATOMS: atom_id res chain seq x y z
N MET A 1 -2.10 32.53 13.92
CA MET A 1 -2.67 31.40 14.71
C MET A 1 -4.19 31.48 14.68
N LYS A 2 -4.88 30.37 14.42
CA LYS A 2 -6.35 30.23 14.59
C LYS A 2 -6.59 29.12 15.62
N ARG A 3 -7.56 29.27 16.53
CA ARG A 3 -7.90 28.27 17.54
C ARG A 3 -9.05 27.41 17.03
N THR A 4 -8.87 26.10 17.07
CA THR A 4 -9.86 25.10 16.67
C THR A 4 -9.99 24.08 17.78
N LEU A 5 -11.23 23.68 18.10
CA LEU A 5 -11.51 22.58 19.01
C LEU A 5 -11.72 21.31 18.17
N ILE A 6 -10.99 20.26 18.50
CA ILE A 6 -11.05 18.96 17.83
C ILE A 6 -11.18 17.91 18.92
N GLN A 7 -12.14 17.01 18.77
CA GLN A 7 -12.31 15.88 19.68
C GLN A 7 -11.50 14.69 19.16
N PHE A 8 -10.74 14.06 20.06
CA PHE A 8 -10.04 12.81 19.82
C PHE A 8 -10.67 11.72 20.69
N ASP A 9 -10.59 10.47 20.25
CA ASP A 9 -10.79 9.33 21.14
C ASP A 9 -9.67 9.27 22.20
N GLU A 10 -9.94 8.58 23.30
CA GLU A 10 -9.05 8.51 24.46
C GLU A 10 -7.68 7.91 24.09
N ASP A 11 -7.66 6.85 23.30
CA ASP A 11 -6.42 6.19 22.89
C ASP A 11 -5.53 7.11 22.05
N THR A 12 -6.13 7.85 21.11
CA THR A 12 -5.43 8.83 20.29
C THR A 12 -4.91 9.99 21.15
N TYR A 13 -5.72 10.49 22.09
CA TYR A 13 -5.29 11.54 22.99
C TYR A 13 -4.13 11.11 23.87
N GLN A 14 -4.17 9.89 24.43
CA GLN A 14 -3.09 9.36 25.26
C GLN A 14 -1.78 9.21 24.46
N LYS A 15 -1.85 8.73 23.21
CA LYS A 15 -0.68 8.66 22.32
C LYS A 15 -0.10 10.05 22.04
N LEU A 16 -0.94 11.05 21.81
CA LEU A 16 -0.49 12.44 21.63
C LEU A 16 0.19 12.98 22.88
N ARG A 17 -0.37 12.70 24.07
CA ARG A 17 0.18 13.12 25.36
C ARG A 17 1.54 12.50 25.63
N ASN A 18 1.67 11.18 25.45
CA ASN A 18 2.94 10.47 25.65
C ASN A 18 4.01 11.03 24.70
N ARG A 19 3.67 11.20 23.43
CA ARG A 19 4.58 11.77 22.44
C ARG A 19 5.01 13.20 22.77
N ALA A 20 4.10 14.02 23.28
CA ALA A 20 4.41 15.39 23.70
C ALA A 20 5.38 15.39 24.89
N PHE A 21 5.17 14.48 25.85
CA PHE A 21 6.06 14.29 27.00
C PHE A 21 7.45 13.83 26.57
N GLU A 22 7.55 12.79 25.75
CA GLU A 22 8.82 12.25 25.22
C GLU A 22 9.63 13.29 24.41
N GLN A 23 8.94 14.24 23.76
CA GLN A 23 9.57 15.27 22.95
C GLN A 23 9.81 16.58 23.70
N GLU A 24 9.46 16.67 24.99
CA GLU A 24 9.53 17.89 25.79
C GLU A 24 8.81 19.09 25.13
N LYS A 25 7.71 18.80 24.43
CA LYS A 25 6.93 19.79 23.66
C LYS A 25 5.51 19.90 24.19
N SER A 26 4.87 21.03 23.93
CA SER A 26 3.41 21.15 24.12
C SER A 26 2.66 20.23 23.16
N ILE A 27 1.53 19.67 23.62
CA ILE A 27 0.62 18.87 22.78
C ILE A 27 0.22 19.66 21.53
N SER A 28 -0.07 20.94 21.65
CA SER A 28 -0.42 21.79 20.49
C SER A 28 0.71 21.90 19.47
N SER A 29 1.98 21.84 19.88
CA SER A 29 3.12 21.82 18.95
C SER A 29 3.16 20.51 18.17
N VAL A 30 3.03 19.39 18.87
CA VAL A 30 3.00 18.05 18.25
C VAL A 30 1.84 17.93 17.27
N VAL A 31 0.64 18.40 17.64
CA VAL A 31 -0.53 18.38 16.76
C VAL A 31 -0.29 19.21 15.50
N ARG A 32 0.29 20.41 15.61
CA ARG A 32 0.63 21.23 14.44
C ARG A 32 1.62 20.54 13.51
N GLU A 33 2.67 19.91 14.05
CA GLU A 33 3.65 19.15 13.27
C GLU A 33 3.00 17.97 12.54
N LEU A 34 2.12 17.23 13.20
CA LEU A 34 1.41 16.10 12.61
C LEU A 34 0.44 16.55 11.50
N VAL A 35 -0.31 17.64 11.74
CA VAL A 35 -1.22 18.22 10.75
C VAL A 35 -0.43 18.74 9.54
N ALA A 36 0.67 19.46 9.76
CA ALA A 36 1.53 19.93 8.68
C ALA A 36 2.12 18.77 7.86
N LYS A 37 2.56 17.69 8.52
CA LYS A 37 3.04 16.48 7.85
C LYS A 37 1.96 15.76 7.05
N GLY A 38 0.72 15.72 7.55
CA GLY A 38 -0.41 15.11 6.86
C GLY A 38 -0.90 15.92 5.66
N LEU A 39 -0.83 17.25 5.75
CA LEU A 39 -1.20 18.18 4.68
C LEU A 39 -0.09 18.40 3.64
N ALA A 40 1.17 18.13 4.00
CA ALA A 40 2.26 18.17 3.04
C ALA A 40 1.91 17.22 1.88
N PRO A 41 2.02 17.67 0.62
CA PRO A 41 1.77 16.81 -0.53
C PRO A 41 2.79 15.68 -0.49
N GLY A 42 2.37 14.54 0.06
CA GLY A 42 3.22 13.38 0.17
C GLY A 42 3.64 12.99 -1.23
N LYS A 43 4.96 12.88 -1.47
CA LYS A 43 5.44 11.94 -2.49
C LYS A 43 4.88 10.57 -2.07
N ARG A 44 3.68 10.21 -2.53
CA ARG A 44 3.22 8.82 -2.52
C ARG A 44 4.43 8.03 -3.02
N LYS A 45 4.91 7.06 -2.23
CA LYS A 45 5.94 6.14 -2.69
C LYS A 45 5.39 5.52 -3.97
N LYS A 46 5.85 6.01 -5.13
CA LYS A 46 5.60 5.35 -6.39
C LYS A 46 6.41 4.08 -6.31
N PHE A 47 5.72 2.98 -6.06
CA PHE A 47 6.33 1.68 -6.12
C PHE A 47 6.61 1.40 -7.60
N THR A 48 7.90 1.44 -7.98
CA THR A 48 8.35 1.23 -9.36
C THR A 48 8.80 -0.19 -9.59
N ARG A 49 8.90 -1.00 -8.53
CA ARG A 49 9.32 -2.39 -8.61
C ARG A 49 8.29 -3.31 -7.99
N VAL A 50 8.16 -4.49 -8.58
CA VAL A 50 7.14 -5.49 -8.21
C VAL A 50 7.34 -5.97 -6.77
N GLU A 51 8.58 -6.06 -6.27
CA GLU A 51 8.87 -6.52 -4.90
C GLU A 51 8.31 -5.57 -3.82
N GLN A 52 7.94 -4.34 -4.20
CA GLN A 52 7.41 -3.35 -3.28
C GLN A 52 5.89 -3.46 -3.08
N PHE A 53 5.21 -4.31 -3.86
CA PHE A 53 3.78 -4.58 -3.76
C PHE A 53 3.54 -5.83 -2.90
N LEU A 54 3.57 -5.65 -1.58
CA LEU A 54 3.40 -6.75 -0.59
C LEU A 54 2.05 -7.50 -0.72
N SER A 55 1.05 -6.90 -1.36
CA SER A 55 -0.28 -7.47 -1.57
C SER A 55 -0.51 -8.05 -2.98
N VAL A 56 0.44 -7.90 -3.90
CA VAL A 56 0.34 -8.44 -5.27
C VAL A 56 1.28 -9.62 -5.39
N GLY A 57 0.74 -10.83 -5.55
CA GLY A 57 1.54 -12.01 -5.81
C GLY A 57 2.31 -11.87 -7.13
N ALA A 58 3.63 -11.75 -7.05
CA ALA A 58 4.50 -11.71 -8.21
C ALA A 58 4.81 -13.13 -8.71
N GLY A 59 3.92 -13.70 -9.53
CA GLY A 59 4.14 -14.98 -10.20
C GLY A 59 4.70 -14.79 -11.60
N ARG A 60 5.67 -15.62 -12.00
CA ARG A 60 6.03 -15.78 -13.42
C ARG A 60 5.17 -16.90 -14.00
N SER A 61 4.33 -16.59 -15.00
CA SER A 61 3.71 -17.65 -15.80
C SER A 61 4.77 -18.30 -16.68
N LYS A 62 4.75 -19.64 -16.75
CA LYS A 62 5.58 -20.37 -17.71
C LYS A 62 5.16 -19.93 -19.11
N GLN A 63 6.06 -19.25 -19.80
CA GLN A 63 5.82 -18.82 -21.17
C GLN A 63 6.00 -20.01 -22.10
N GLY A 64 5.15 -20.07 -23.13
CA GLY A 64 5.19 -21.08 -24.18
C GLY A 64 5.09 -20.42 -25.55
N ARG A 65 4.55 -21.15 -26.53
CA ARG A 65 4.36 -20.65 -27.90
C ARG A 65 3.47 -19.40 -27.97
N LEU A 66 2.58 -19.23 -27.00
CA LEU A 66 1.62 -18.11 -26.90
C LEU A 66 2.13 -16.97 -26.00
N SER A 67 3.42 -16.68 -26.04
CA SER A 67 4.00 -15.52 -25.36
C SER A 67 3.60 -14.21 -26.07
N PRO A 68 3.24 -13.13 -25.33
CA PRO A 68 3.12 -13.13 -23.88
C PRO A 68 1.76 -13.69 -23.45
N VAL A 69 1.78 -14.62 -22.49
CA VAL A 69 0.55 -15.20 -21.92
C VAL A 69 -0.38 -14.10 -21.40
N SER A 70 0.16 -12.95 -20.99
CA SER A 70 -0.60 -11.78 -20.56
C SER A 70 -1.61 -11.23 -21.57
N GLU A 71 -1.34 -11.42 -22.86
CA GLU A 71 -2.19 -10.93 -23.96
C GLU A 71 -3.08 -12.03 -24.55
N ARG A 72 -2.73 -13.30 -24.32
CA ARG A 72 -3.36 -14.47 -24.94
C ARG A 72 -3.75 -15.52 -23.90
N HIS A 73 -4.24 -15.06 -22.75
CA HIS A 73 -4.55 -15.90 -21.61
C HIS A 73 -5.52 -17.04 -21.92
N ASP A 74 -6.58 -16.74 -22.69
CA ASP A 74 -7.62 -17.71 -23.01
C ASP A 74 -7.10 -18.81 -23.95
N GLU A 75 -6.32 -18.44 -24.97
CA GLU A 75 -5.68 -19.39 -25.89
C GLU A 75 -4.67 -20.28 -25.17
N ALA A 76 -3.86 -19.69 -24.27
CA ALA A 76 -2.89 -20.43 -23.48
C ALA A 76 -3.55 -21.41 -22.50
N LEU A 77 -4.70 -21.04 -21.91
CA LEU A 77 -5.49 -21.93 -21.07
C LEU A 77 -6.10 -23.08 -21.89
N ALA A 78 -6.66 -22.78 -23.06
CA ALA A 78 -7.25 -23.77 -23.94
C ALA A 78 -6.22 -24.81 -24.39
N GLU A 79 -5.01 -24.40 -24.79
CA GLU A 79 -3.92 -25.31 -25.20
C GLU A 79 -3.59 -26.34 -24.11
N ILE A 80 -3.51 -25.90 -22.85
CA ILE A 80 -3.24 -26.79 -21.70
C ILE A 80 -4.42 -27.76 -21.47
N LEU A 81 -5.66 -27.26 -21.50
CA LEU A 81 -6.85 -28.09 -21.31
C LEU A 81 -6.99 -29.16 -22.40
N TYR A 82 -6.71 -28.81 -23.66
CA TYR A 82 -6.68 -29.77 -24.77
C TYR A 82 -5.53 -30.77 -24.62
N ALA A 83 -4.33 -30.31 -24.26
CA ALA A 83 -3.17 -31.19 -24.07
C ALA A 83 -3.39 -32.21 -22.94
N ASP A 84 -4.04 -31.83 -21.84
CA ASP A 84 -4.36 -32.73 -20.74
C ASP A 84 -5.49 -33.72 -21.09
N ALA A 85 -6.49 -33.29 -21.87
CA ALA A 85 -7.59 -34.15 -22.32
C ALA A 85 -7.12 -35.28 -23.26
N HIS A 86 -6.05 -35.06 -24.04
CA HIS A 86 -5.48 -36.03 -24.98
C HIS A 86 -4.30 -36.84 -24.41
N LYS A 87 -4.04 -36.72 -23.11
CA LYS A 87 -2.95 -37.44 -22.42
C LYS A 87 -3.40 -38.74 -21.73
N LYS A 88 -4.62 -39.21 -22.03
CA LYS A 88 -5.14 -40.52 -21.60
C LYS A 88 -4.84 -41.59 -22.64
#